data_AF-A0A5D2NYT2-F1
#
_entry.id   AF-A0A5D2NYT2-F1
#
_cell.length_a   1.000
_cell.length_b   1.000
_cell.length_c   1.000
_cell.angle_alpha   90.00
_cell.angle_beta   90.00
_cell.angle_gamma   90.00
#
_symmetry.space_group_name_H-M   'P 1'
#
loop_
_entity.id
_entity.type
_entity.pdbx_description
1 polymer ?
#
loop_
_entity_poly.entity_id
_entity_poly.type
_entity_poly.pdbx_seq_one_letter_code
_entity_poly.pdbx_strand_id
1 'polypeptide(L)'
;MLNFNWISLRFSWSLNIFLLYAGFGSLGLMTSVLLSSDGKTLEAEAAHGTVTRHFRLYQKGQETSTNSIASIFAWTRGLEHRAKLDKNGRLLDFVHKLEAACIETVEAGKMTKDLAILIHGPKVSREFYLTTGDFVDAVAINLERKLQQPTMC
;
A
#
# COMPACT_ATOMS: atom_id res chain seq x y z
N MET A 1 -0.65 -5.36 -20.58
CA MET A 1 -0.39 -5.90 -19.23
C MET A 1 -0.91 -7.32 -19.19
N LEU A 2 -0.07 -8.31 -18.88
CA LEU A 2 -0.49 -9.70 -18.74
C LEU A 2 -0.99 -9.90 -17.30
N ASN A 3 -2.29 -10.18 -17.11
CA ASN A 3 -2.88 -10.50 -15.82
C ASN A 3 -3.15 -12.02 -15.75
N PHE A 4 -2.41 -12.73 -14.90
CA PHE A 4 -2.58 -14.17 -14.67
C PHE A 4 -2.87 -14.44 -13.19
N ASN A 5 -3.69 -15.45 -12.90
CA ASN A 5 -3.95 -15.91 -11.53
C ASN A 5 -3.15 -17.20 -11.28
N TRP A 6 -2.43 -17.27 -10.15
CA TRP A 6 -1.57 -18.41 -9.83
C TRP A 6 -2.02 -19.08 -8.53
N ILE A 7 -2.46 -20.34 -8.64
CA ILE A 7 -2.90 -21.15 -7.50
C ILE A 7 -1.70 -21.98 -7.03
N SER A 8 -1.36 -21.90 -5.75
CA SER A 8 -0.21 -22.58 -5.15
C SER A 8 -0.54 -23.14 -3.77
N LEU A 9 0.06 -24.29 -3.43
CA LEU A 9 0.06 -24.81 -2.05
C LEU A 9 0.87 -23.88 -1.13
N ARG A 10 0.51 -23.83 0.16
CA ARG A 10 1.02 -22.85 1.14
C ARG A 10 2.55 -22.68 1.16
N PHE A 11 3.29 -23.79 1.13
CA PHE A 11 4.76 -23.76 1.15
C PHE A 11 5.33 -23.20 -0.16
N SER A 12 4.84 -23.67 -1.31
CA SER A 12 5.24 -23.17 -2.62
C SER A 12 4.86 -21.71 -2.83
N TRP A 13 3.69 -21.28 -2.33
CA TRP A 13 3.25 -19.89 -2.35
C TRP A 13 4.22 -18.99 -1.57
N SER A 14 4.60 -19.41 -0.36
CA SER A 14 5.54 -18.65 0.48
C SER A 14 6.89 -18.45 -0.21
N LEU A 15 7.40 -19.45 -0.93
CA LEU A 15 8.67 -19.33 -1.68
C LEU A 15 8.52 -18.47 -2.95
N ASN A 16 7.47 -18.69 -3.73
CA ASN A 16 7.27 -18.01 -5.00
C ASN A 16 6.93 -16.52 -4.82
N ILE A 17 6.24 -16.15 -3.75
CA ILE A 17 5.88 -14.75 -3.50
C ILE A 17 7.12 -13.90 -3.17
N PHE A 18 8.17 -14.48 -2.58
CA PHE A 18 9.45 -13.78 -2.40
C PHE A 18 10.14 -13.46 -3.73
N LEU A 19 10.03 -14.33 -4.73
CA LEU A 19 10.60 -14.10 -6.06
C LEU A 19 9.81 -13.00 -6.80
N LEU A 20 8.48 -13.04 -6.74
CA LEU A 20 7.63 -11.97 -7.28
C LEU A 20 7.91 -10.63 -6.58
N TYR A 21 8.07 -10.64 -5.26
CA TYR A 21 8.43 -9.47 -4.47
C TYR A 21 9.71 -8.80 -4.96
N ALA A 22 10.79 -9.58 -5.15
CA ALA A 22 12.04 -9.05 -5.67
C ALA A 22 11.87 -8.42 -7.08
N GLY A 23 10.91 -8.90 -7.87
CA GLY A 23 10.58 -8.38 -9.19
C GLY A 23 9.68 -7.13 -9.20
N PHE A 24 8.82 -6.95 -8.20
CA PHE A 24 7.90 -5.79 -8.10
C PHE A 24 8.44 -4.63 -7.24
N GLY A 25 9.66 -4.77 -6.71
CA GLY A 25 10.45 -3.66 -6.18
C GLY A 25 10.40 -3.49 -4.66
N SER A 26 9.21 -3.33 -4.05
CA SER A 26 9.10 -3.10 -2.59
C SER A 26 8.00 -3.92 -1.92
N LEU A 27 8.27 -4.41 -0.71
CA LEU A 27 7.32 -5.17 0.13
C LEU A 27 6.12 -4.28 0.49
N GLY A 28 6.33 -2.96 0.52
CA GLY A 28 5.30 -1.97 0.81
C GLY A 28 4.27 -1.80 -0.32
N LEU A 29 4.44 -2.46 -1.47
CA LEU A 29 3.50 -2.39 -2.59
C LEU A 29 2.55 -3.59 -2.69
N MET A 30 2.62 -4.54 -1.75
CA MET A 30 1.87 -5.79 -1.82
C MET A 30 0.84 -5.91 -0.70
N THR A 31 -0.37 -6.32 -1.07
CA THR A 31 -1.47 -6.63 -0.16
C THR A 31 -1.65 -8.14 -0.03
N SER A 32 -2.00 -8.61 1.16
CA SER A 32 -2.45 -9.99 1.39
C SER A 32 -3.92 -9.97 1.78
N VAL A 33 -4.71 -10.86 1.17
CA VAL A 33 -6.15 -10.99 1.43
C VAL A 33 -6.49 -12.47 1.57
N LEU A 34 -7.06 -12.84 2.71
CA LEU A 34 -7.63 -14.14 2.98
C LEU A 34 -9.15 -14.08 2.81
N LEU A 35 -9.68 -14.86 1.87
CA LEU A 35 -11.11 -14.97 1.62
C LEU A 35 -11.61 -16.35 2.04
N SER A 36 -12.65 -16.38 2.87
CA SER A 36 -13.35 -17.59 3.27
C SER A 36 -14.09 -18.23 2.07
N SER A 37 -14.31 -19.54 2.12
CA SER A 37 -15.00 -20.29 1.05
C SER A 37 -16.44 -19.83 0.82
N ASP A 38 -17.06 -19.20 1.82
CA ASP A 38 -18.40 -18.61 1.73
C ASP A 38 -18.42 -17.25 1.01
N GLY A 39 -17.25 -16.67 0.70
CA GLY A 39 -17.08 -15.37 0.06
C GLY A 39 -17.54 -14.18 0.91
N LYS A 40 -17.91 -14.39 2.19
CA LYS A 40 -18.45 -13.34 3.06
C LYS A 40 -17.42 -12.83 4.05
N THR A 41 -16.55 -13.71 4.53
CA THR A 41 -15.52 -13.33 5.50
C THR A 41 -14.21 -13.06 4.76
N LEU A 42 -13.65 -11.87 4.97
CA LEU A 42 -12.40 -11.42 4.38
C LEU A 42 -11.50 -10.85 5.48
N GLU A 43 -10.24 -11.23 5.45
CA GLU A 43 -9.17 -10.65 6.27
C GLU A 43 -8.12 -10.05 5.32
N ALA A 44 -7.74 -8.80 5.57
CA ALA A 44 -6.79 -8.06 4.74
C ALA A 44 -5.66 -7.54 5.61
N GLU A 45 -4.42 -7.82 5.20
CA GLU A 45 -3.21 -7.44 5.92
C GLU A 45 -2.15 -6.90 4.95
N ALA A 46 -1.18 -6.18 5.50
CA ALA A 46 0.02 -5.85 4.77
C ALA A 46 0.89 -7.11 4.68
N ALA A 47 1.39 -7.45 3.49
CA ALA A 47 2.16 -8.68 3.28
C ALA A 47 3.57 -8.66 3.91
N HIS A 48 3.96 -7.55 4.54
CA HIS A 48 5.26 -7.38 5.18
C HIS A 48 5.16 -7.54 6.70
N GLY A 49 6.27 -7.93 7.33
CA GLY A 49 6.37 -7.98 8.80
C GLY A 49 6.41 -6.59 9.45
N THR A 50 6.63 -6.54 10.76
CA THR A 50 6.55 -5.33 11.59
C THR A 50 7.68 -4.29 11.39
N VAL A 51 8.54 -4.47 10.39
CA VAL A 51 9.66 -3.57 10.05
C VAL A 51 10.50 -3.18 11.29
N THR A 52 10.87 -4.18 12.10
CA THR A 52 11.49 -3.99 13.44
C THR A 52 12.72 -3.08 13.41
N ARG A 53 13.51 -3.11 12.33
CA ARG A 53 14.66 -2.22 12.16
C ARG A 53 14.25 -0.74 12.24
N HIS A 54 13.21 -0.34 11.50
CA HIS A 54 12.73 1.04 11.52
C HIS A 54 12.11 1.38 12.88
N PHE A 55 11.40 0.45 13.51
CA PHE A 55 10.87 0.65 14.85
C PHE A 55 11.97 0.96 15.88
N ARG A 56 13.13 0.29 15.83
CA ARG A 56 14.26 0.59 16.72
C ARG A 56 14.88 1.98 16.46
N LEU A 57 14.84 2.49 15.23
CA LEU A 57 15.29 3.85 14.92
C LEU A 57 14.29 4.88 15.48
N TYR A 58 12.99 4.63 15.30
CA TYR A 58 11.91 5.44 15.87
C TYR A 58 12.02 5.54 17.41
N GLN A 59 12.25 4.41 18.10
CA GLN A 59 12.45 4.40 19.56
C GLN A 59 13.63 5.28 20.03
N LYS A 60 14.61 5.53 19.16
CA LYS A 60 15.76 6.40 19.44
C LYS A 60 15.53 7.86 19.01
N GLY A 61 14.32 8.21 18.57
CA GLY A 61 13.99 9.54 18.03
C GLY A 61 14.61 9.81 16.66
N GLN A 62 15.06 8.78 15.94
CA GLN A 62 15.62 8.94 14.61
C GLN A 62 14.54 8.96 13.54
N GLU A 63 14.80 9.71 12.48
CA GLU A 63 13.92 9.78 11.31
C GLU A 63 13.75 8.40 10.66
N THR A 64 12.53 8.07 10.24
CA THR A 64 12.21 6.84 9.52
C THR A 64 11.41 7.11 8.27
N SER A 65 11.60 6.28 7.25
CA SER A 65 10.87 6.32 5.99
C SER A 65 10.42 4.90 5.65
N THR A 66 9.36 4.47 6.35
CA THR A 66 8.70 3.18 6.14
C THR A 66 7.55 3.39 5.17
N ASN A 67 7.50 2.59 4.11
CA ASN A 67 6.39 2.61 3.16
C ASN A 67 5.08 2.18 3.82
N SER A 68 4.09 3.07 3.83
CA SER A 68 2.78 2.83 4.42
C SER A 68 1.72 2.35 3.43
N ILE A 69 2.04 2.23 2.12
CA ILE A 69 1.07 1.90 1.07
C ILE A 69 0.39 0.56 1.33
N ALA A 70 1.13 -0.52 1.59
CA ALA A 70 0.55 -1.84 1.87
C ALA A 70 -0.38 -1.82 3.10
N SER A 71 -0.04 -1.02 4.13
CA SER A 71 -0.89 -0.87 5.32
C SER A 71 -2.16 -0.07 5.02
N ILE A 72 -2.07 1.00 4.21
CA ILE A 72 -3.24 1.74 3.72
C ILE A 72 -4.13 0.82 2.87
N PHE A 73 -3.51 0.02 2.00
CA PHE A 73 -4.26 -0.86 1.12
C PHE A 73 -4.91 -2.03 1.87
N ALA A 74 -4.33 -2.51 2.98
CA ALA A 74 -5.01 -3.46 3.85
C ALA A 74 -6.34 -2.88 4.37
N TRP A 75 -6.34 -1.62 4.80
CA TRP A 75 -7.56 -0.90 5.19
C TRP A 75 -8.55 -0.74 4.03
N THR A 76 -8.09 -0.28 2.87
CA THR A 76 -9.00 -0.06 1.73
C THR A 76 -9.62 -1.35 1.24
N ARG A 77 -8.89 -2.48 1.23
CA ARG A 77 -9.44 -3.79 0.85
C ARG A 77 -10.51 -4.27 1.82
N GLY A 78 -10.29 -4.12 3.12
CA GLY A 78 -11.30 -4.43 4.13
C GLY A 78 -12.55 -3.57 3.99
N LEU A 79 -12.38 -2.25 3.80
CA LEU A 79 -13.47 -1.30 3.61
C LEU A 79 -14.22 -1.51 2.28
N GLU A 80 -13.53 -1.85 1.20
CA GLU A 80 -14.12 -2.17 -0.10
C GLU A 80 -15.04 -3.40 0.02
N HIS A 81 -14.58 -4.44 0.72
CA HIS A 81 -15.38 -5.63 0.98
C HIS A 81 -16.63 -5.30 1.81
N ARG A 82 -16.47 -4.49 2.88
CA ARG A 82 -17.60 -4.00 3.67
C ARG A 82 -18.60 -3.20 2.81
N ALA A 83 -18.09 -2.31 1.96
CA ALA A 83 -18.91 -1.52 1.05
C ALA A 83 -19.73 -2.39 0.10
N LYS A 84 -19.15 -3.47 -0.44
CA LYS A 84 -19.84 -4.43 -1.30
C LYS A 84 -20.94 -5.18 -0.55
N LEU A 85 -20.66 -5.66 0.67
CA LEU A 85 -21.66 -6.35 1.51
C LEU A 85 -22.84 -5.44 1.86
N ASP A 86 -22.58 -4.16 2.12
CA ASP A 86 -23.61 -3.17 2.49
C ASP A 86 -24.25 -2.45 1.30
N LYS A 87 -23.80 -2.71 0.07
CA LYS A 87 -24.16 -1.93 -1.14
C LYS A 87 -23.92 -0.42 -0.93
N ASN A 88 -22.86 -0.06 -0.23
CA ASN A 88 -22.53 1.31 0.11
C ASN A 88 -21.60 1.94 -0.96
N GLY A 89 -22.21 2.56 -1.97
CA GLY A 89 -21.47 3.21 -3.06
C GLY A 89 -20.56 4.37 -2.61
N ARG A 90 -20.92 5.08 -1.53
CA ARG A 90 -20.10 6.19 -1.00
C ARG A 90 -18.80 5.69 -0.39
N LEU A 91 -18.86 4.59 0.37
CA LEU A 91 -17.67 3.97 0.93
C LEU A 91 -16.79 3.37 -0.18
N LEU A 92 -17.40 2.78 -1.20
CA LEU A 92 -16.68 2.26 -2.37
C LEU A 92 -15.93 3.35 -3.14
N ASP A 93 -16.56 4.51 -3.35
CA ASP A 93 -15.92 5.67 -3.98
C ASP A 93 -14.75 6.21 -3.14
N PHE A 94 -14.93 6.30 -1.81
CA PHE A 94 -13.87 6.73 -0.89
C PHE A 94 -12.63 5.84 -0.98
N VAL A 95 -12.79 4.51 -0.93
CA VAL A 95 -11.64 3.59 -0.97
C VAL A 95 -10.89 3.69 -2.28
N HIS A 96 -11.58 3.79 -3.43
CA HIS A 96 -10.93 3.96 -4.72
C HIS A 96 -10.18 5.30 -4.81
N LYS A 97 -10.75 6.38 -4.26
CA LYS A 97 -10.09 7.69 -4.20
C LYS A 97 -8.83 7.65 -3.32
N LEU A 98 -8.85 6.93 -2.20
CA LEU A 98 -7.69 6.76 -1.32
C LEU A 98 -6.57 5.95 -1.98
N GLU A 99 -6.90 4.85 -2.66
CA GLU A 99 -5.89 4.09 -3.41
C GLU A 99 -5.30 4.90 -4.56
N ALA A 100 -6.13 5.61 -5.32
CA ALA A 100 -5.67 6.51 -6.37
C ALA A 100 -4.79 7.64 -5.80
N ALA A 101 -5.13 8.21 -4.64
CA ALA A 101 -4.31 9.23 -3.98
C ALA A 101 -2.91 8.70 -3.62
N CYS A 102 -2.80 7.44 -3.16
CA CYS A 102 -1.50 6.81 -2.89
C CYS A 102 -0.65 6.68 -4.16
N ILE A 103 -1.24 6.16 -5.23
CA ILE A 103 -0.56 5.96 -6.52
C ILE A 103 -0.10 7.31 -7.10
N GLU A 104 -1.01 8.28 -7.20
CA GLU A 104 -0.70 9.61 -7.74
C GLU A 104 0.35 10.36 -6.91
N THR A 105 0.41 10.11 -5.59
CA THR A 105 1.45 10.71 -4.74
C THR A 105 2.84 10.19 -5.13
N VAL A 106 2.97 8.87 -5.34
CA VAL A 106 4.22 8.25 -5.80
C VAL A 106 4.58 8.69 -7.22
N GLU A 107 3.61 8.71 -8.14
CA GLU A 107 3.80 9.14 -9.53
C GLU A 107 4.21 10.62 -9.65
N ALA A 108 3.76 11.46 -8.71
CA ALA A 108 4.21 12.85 -8.58
C ALA A 108 5.62 13.00 -7.97
N GLY A 109 6.33 11.90 -7.72
CA GLY A 109 7.69 11.88 -7.18
C GLY A 109 7.76 11.94 -5.65
N LYS A 110 6.62 11.96 -4.94
CA LYS A 110 6.57 11.95 -3.47
C LYS A 110 6.49 10.51 -2.98
N MET A 111 7.61 9.97 -2.51
CA MET A 111 7.69 8.56 -2.14
C MET A 111 8.57 8.31 -0.92
N THR A 112 8.47 7.12 -0.33
CA THR A 112 9.35 6.68 0.75
C THR A 112 10.69 6.17 0.23
N LYS A 113 11.67 6.04 1.14
CA LYS A 113 13.07 5.76 0.81
C LYS A 113 13.27 4.45 0.09
N ASP A 114 12.49 3.43 0.42
CA ASP A 114 12.51 2.13 -0.27
C ASP A 114 12.18 2.27 -1.76
N LEU A 115 11.17 3.06 -2.12
CA LEU A 115 10.81 3.31 -3.52
C LEU A 115 11.84 4.18 -4.23
N ALA A 116 12.36 5.19 -3.53
CA ALA A 116 13.39 6.06 -4.08
C ALA A 116 14.70 5.31 -4.39
N ILE A 117 15.05 4.28 -3.59
CA ILE A 117 16.20 3.40 -3.86
C ILE A 117 16.02 2.59 -5.15
N LEU A 118 14.79 2.20 -5.50
CA LEU A 118 14.51 1.46 -6.73
C LEU A 118 14.75 2.32 -7.99
N ILE A 119 14.50 3.62 -7.89
CA ILE A 119 14.61 4.56 -9.01
C ILE A 119 16.04 5.13 -9.11
N HIS A 120 16.61 5.54 -7.99
CA HIS A 120 17.87 6.30 -7.93
C HIS A 120 19.08 5.46 -7.48
N GLY A 121 18.86 4.19 -7.11
CA GLY A 121 19.89 3.29 -6.62
C GLY A 121 20.21 3.47 -5.12
N PRO A 122 21.21 2.73 -4.60
CA PRO A 122 21.47 2.60 -3.16
C PRO A 122 22.00 3.87 -2.49
N LYS A 123 22.52 4.83 -3.27
CA LYS A 123 23.06 6.11 -2.77
C LYS A 123 22.06 7.25 -2.97
N VAL A 124 20.81 7.03 -2.57
CA VAL A 124 19.74 8.02 -2.70
C VAL A 124 19.93 9.20 -1.74
N SER A 125 19.88 10.42 -2.27
CA SER A 125 19.91 11.68 -1.49
C SER A 125 18.61 11.89 -0.71
N ARG A 126 18.66 12.67 0.37
CA ARG A 126 17.50 12.96 1.25
C ARG A 126 16.35 13.68 0.53
N GLU A 127 16.65 14.42 -0.54
CA GLU A 127 15.66 15.14 -1.35
C GLU A 127 14.72 14.23 -2.17
N PHE A 128 15.10 12.98 -2.42
CA PHE A 128 14.32 12.06 -3.26
C PHE A 128 13.30 11.23 -2.48
N TYR A 129 13.20 11.38 -1.16
CA TYR A 129 12.24 10.65 -0.36
C TYR A 129 11.67 11.46 0.80
N LEU A 130 10.52 11.00 1.29
CA LEU A 130 9.79 11.56 2.41
C LEU A 130 9.95 10.69 3.66
N THR A 131 9.75 11.27 4.83
CA THR A 131 9.56 10.47 6.05
C THR A 131 8.23 9.72 5.98
N THR A 132 8.05 8.74 6.88
CA THR A 132 6.77 8.02 6.97
C THR A 132 5.59 8.98 7.20
N GLY A 133 5.78 10.01 8.03
CA GLY A 133 4.75 11.02 8.32
C GLY A 133 4.48 11.91 7.10
N ASP A 134 5.52 12.51 6.52
CA ASP A 134 5.38 13.41 5.38
C ASP A 134 4.74 12.71 4.17
N PHE A 135 5.00 11.42 3.97
CA PHE A 135 4.35 10.63 2.93
C PHE A 135 2.85 10.46 3.18
N VAL A 136 2.45 10.14 4.41
CA VAL A 136 1.03 10.05 4.80
C VAL A 136 0.33 11.40 4.63
N ASP A 137 0.98 12.50 5.02
CA ASP A 137 0.44 13.85 4.85
C ASP A 137 0.28 14.20 3.36
N ALA A 138 1.25 13.84 2.52
CA ALA A 138 1.16 14.04 1.08
C ALA A 138 -0.01 13.27 0.44
N VAL A 139 -0.25 12.03 0.89
CA VAL A 139 -1.41 11.23 0.48
C VAL A 139 -2.72 11.87 0.96
N ALA A 140 -2.77 12.36 2.20
CA ALA A 140 -3.94 13.01 2.76
C ALA A 140 -4.34 14.26 1.96
N ILE A 141 -3.39 15.12 1.62
CA ILE A 141 -3.62 16.31 0.77
C ILE A 141 -4.21 15.91 -0.60
N ASN A 142 -3.67 14.86 -1.21
CA ASN A 142 -4.18 14.37 -2.49
C ASN A 142 -5.58 13.76 -2.38
N LEU A 143 -5.87 13.05 -1.29
CA LEU A 143 -7.20 12.52 -1.00
C LEU A 143 -8.21 13.65 -0.82
N GLU A 144 -7.90 14.67 -0.01
CA GLU A 144 -8.79 15.81 0.24
C GLU A 144 -9.20 16.49 -1.07
N ARG A 145 -8.23 16.74 -1.96
CA ARG A 145 -8.48 17.28 -3.29
C ARG A 145 -9.44 16.39 -4.11
N LYS A 146 -9.31 15.07 -4.02
CA LYS A 146 -10.19 14.11 -4.72
C LYS A 146 -11.59 14.04 -4.11
N LEU A 147 -11.72 14.23 -2.80
CA LEU A 147 -13.02 14.23 -2.12
C LEU A 147 -13.81 15.50 -2.41
N GLN A 148 -13.13 16.62 -2.71
CA GLN A 148 -13.77 17.87 -3.14
C GLN A 148 -14.27 17.83 -4.59
N GLN A 149 -13.78 16.89 -5.42
CA GLN A 149 -14.27 16.72 -6.78
C GLN A 149 -15.58 15.91 -6.76
N PRO A 150 -16.69 16.45 -7.33
CA PRO A 150 -17.92 15.68 -7.44
C PRO A 150 -17.69 14.47 -8.34
N THR A 151 -18.16 13.31 -7.88
CA THR A 151 -18.17 12.09 -8.69
C THR A 151 -19.03 12.37 -9.93
N MET A 152 -18.41 12.42 -11.12
CA MET A 152 -19.14 12.57 -12.38
C MET A 152 -20.09 11.38 -12.51
N CYS A 153 -21.40 11.65 -12.47
CA CYS A 153 -22.45 10.66 -12.69
C CYS A 153 -22.46 10.13 -14.13
#